data_AF-A0A853BFW7-F1
#
_entry.id   AF-A0A853BFW7-F1
#
_cell.length_a   1.000
_cell.length_b   1.000
_cell.length_c   1.000
_cell.angle_alpha   90.00
_cell.angle_beta   90.00
_cell.angle_gamma   90.00
#
_symmetry.space_group_name_H-M   'P 1'
#
loop_
_entity.id
_entity.type
_entity.pdbx_description
1 polymer ?
#
loop_
_entity_poly.entity_id
_entity_poly.type
_entity_poly.pdbx_seq_one_letter_code
_entity_poly.pdbx_strand_id
1 'polypeptide(L)'
;MSYLEINTSPAEIRSLGDRIGLNGTDMAALADTANDAHDLIVGKDMSVFGNDDLGNQFKPSYRGEPSSSGEEGFDPTNAGQFFASMKQIGGELGELGGGLRSAIDGQIDTELDNVAALNKIDPPA
;
A
#
# COMPACT_ATOMS: atom_id res chain seq x y z
N MET A 1 12.01 31.82 -2.42
CA MET A 1 11.68 30.40 -2.24
C MET A 1 10.47 30.34 -1.33
N SER A 2 9.34 29.80 -1.81
CA SER A 2 8.13 29.67 -1.00
C SER A 2 8.29 28.43 -0.13
N TYR A 3 8.34 28.58 1.18
CA TYR A 3 8.12 27.45 2.08
C TYR A 3 6.68 26.99 1.85
N LEU A 4 6.50 25.72 1.55
CA LEU A 4 5.20 25.10 1.68
C LEU A 4 4.95 25.03 3.19
N GLU A 5 4.22 26.01 3.74
CA GLU A 5 3.73 25.92 5.11
C GLU A 5 2.72 24.77 5.15
N ILE A 6 3.22 23.58 5.50
CA ILE A 6 2.36 22.48 5.89
C ILE A 6 1.77 22.90 7.24
N ASN A 7 0.55 23.40 7.22
CA ASN A 7 -0.20 23.90 8.37
C ASN A 7 -0.69 22.75 9.30
N THR A 8 -0.03 21.60 9.23
CA THR A 8 -0.35 20.35 9.90
C THR A 8 0.85 19.97 10.74
N SER A 9 0.65 19.74 12.03
CA SER A 9 1.75 19.45 12.96
C SER A 9 2.48 18.16 12.57
N PRO A 10 3.79 18.04 12.89
CA PRO A 10 4.54 16.80 12.67
C PRO A 10 3.85 15.57 13.27
N ALA A 11 3.20 15.74 14.42
CA ALA A 11 2.42 14.68 15.08
C ALA A 11 1.20 14.23 14.26
N GLU A 12 0.47 15.16 13.62
CA GLU A 12 -0.68 14.84 12.78
C GLU A 12 -0.27 14.12 11.50
N ILE A 13 0.82 14.57 10.85
CA ILE A 13 1.32 13.90 9.65
C ILE A 13 1.89 12.52 9.99
N ARG A 14 2.56 12.37 11.15
CA ARG A 14 3.00 11.04 11.63
C ARG A 14 1.81 10.12 11.87
N SER A 15 0.78 10.60 12.55
CA SER A 15 -0.48 9.85 12.74
C SER A 15 -1.13 9.50 11.40
N LEU A 16 -1.09 10.38 10.40
CA LEU A 16 -1.59 10.09 9.06
C LEU A 16 -0.76 9.00 8.38
N GLY A 17 0.57 9.08 8.46
CA GLY A 17 1.49 8.06 7.96
C GLY A 17 1.25 6.68 8.60
N ASP A 18 1.06 6.63 9.92
CA ASP A 18 0.73 5.40 10.64
C ASP A 18 -0.60 4.80 10.15
N ARG A 19 -1.64 5.63 9.97
CA ARG A 19 -2.94 5.18 9.44
C ARG A 19 -2.85 4.68 8.00
N ILE A 20 -2.11 5.38 7.15
CA ILE A 20 -1.90 4.98 5.75
C ILE A 20 -1.14 3.65 5.71
N GLY A 21 -0.07 3.52 6.49
CA GLY A 21 0.74 2.30 6.54
C GLY A 21 -0.05 1.09 7.04
N LEU A 22 -0.84 1.27 8.12
CA LEU A 22 -1.71 0.22 8.65
C LEU A 22 -2.79 -0.18 7.64
N ASN A 23 -3.53 0.80 7.09
CA ASN A 23 -4.57 0.52 6.11
C ASN A 23 -4.01 -0.16 4.85
N GLY A 24 -2.82 0.25 4.41
CA GLY A 24 -2.12 -0.39 3.30
C GLY A 24 -1.78 -1.85 3.59
N THR A 25 -1.19 -2.12 4.75
CA THR A 25 -0.86 -3.48 5.20
C THR A 25 -2.10 -4.36 5.33
N ASP A 26 -3.17 -3.84 5.93
CA ASP A 26 -4.44 -4.54 6.08
C ASP A 26 -5.07 -4.83 4.71
N MET A 27 -5.04 -3.87 3.78
CA MET A 27 -5.53 -4.07 2.43
C MET A 27 -4.74 -5.14 1.69
N ALA A 28 -3.40 -5.15 1.84
CA ALA A 28 -2.56 -6.19 1.23
C ALA A 28 -2.88 -7.58 1.80
N ALA A 29 -3.05 -7.70 3.11
CA ALA A 29 -3.41 -8.96 3.75
C ALA A 29 -4.81 -9.45 3.35
N LEU A 30 -5.79 -8.53 3.22
CA LEU A 30 -7.13 -8.84 2.75
C LEU A 30 -7.12 -9.30 1.29
N ALA A 31 -6.35 -8.64 0.43
CA ALA A 31 -6.21 -9.04 -0.97
C ALA A 31 -5.59 -10.44 -1.10
N ASP A 32 -4.56 -10.74 -0.30
CA ASP A 32 -3.92 -12.05 -0.26
C ASP A 32 -4.90 -13.14 0.20
N THR A 33 -5.60 -12.89 1.32
CA THR A 33 -6.60 -13.81 1.86
C THR A 33 -7.76 -14.04 0.88
N ALA A 34 -8.22 -12.99 0.20
CA ALA A 34 -9.27 -13.09 -0.81
C ALA A 34 -8.81 -13.90 -2.02
N ASN A 35 -7.57 -13.71 -2.48
CA ASN A 35 -6.99 -14.49 -3.55
C ASN A 35 -6.87 -15.98 -3.17
N ASP A 36 -6.38 -16.28 -1.97
CA ASP A 36 -6.26 -17.67 -1.48
C ASP A 36 -7.61 -18.36 -1.34
N ALA A 37 -8.61 -17.66 -0.77
CA ALA A 37 -9.96 -18.19 -0.63
C ALA A 37 -10.60 -18.45 -2.00
N HIS A 38 -10.34 -17.57 -2.96
CA HIS A 38 -10.81 -17.67 -4.33
C HIS A 38 -10.16 -18.86 -5.04
N ASP A 39 -8.84 -19.01 -4.97
CA ASP A 39 -8.12 -20.16 -5.53
C ASP A 39 -8.57 -21.50 -4.91
N LEU A 40 -8.88 -21.50 -3.61
CA LEU A 40 -9.41 -22.67 -2.91
C LEU A 40 -10.79 -23.07 -3.42
N ILE A 41 -11.71 -22.10 -3.55
CA ILE A 41 -13.08 -22.35 -4.02
C ILE A 41 -13.05 -22.85 -5.45
N VAL A 42 -12.27 -22.20 -6.31
CA VAL A 42 -12.24 -22.46 -7.74
C VAL A 42 -11.47 -23.75 -8.05
N GLY A 43 -10.45 -24.08 -7.26
CA GLY A 43 -9.62 -25.27 -7.43
C GLY A 43 -8.59 -25.15 -8.55
N LYS A 44 -7.64 -26.10 -8.64
CA LYS A 44 -6.56 -26.06 -9.65
C LYS A 44 -7.08 -26.11 -11.09
N ASP A 45 -8.15 -26.85 -11.33
CA ASP A 45 -8.75 -27.07 -12.66
C ASP A 45 -9.92 -26.12 -12.97
N MET A 46 -10.25 -25.22 -12.03
CA MET A 46 -11.39 -24.31 -12.14
C MET A 46 -12.71 -25.05 -12.41
N SER A 47 -12.84 -26.24 -11.85
CA SER A 47 -13.97 -27.17 -12.07
C SER A 47 -15.33 -26.58 -11.68
N VAL A 48 -15.37 -25.58 -10.79
CA VAL A 48 -16.60 -24.89 -10.40
C VAL A 48 -17.33 -24.21 -11.56
N PHE A 49 -16.61 -23.82 -12.61
CA PHE A 49 -17.20 -23.21 -13.80
C PHE A 49 -17.76 -24.24 -14.79
N GLY A 50 -17.53 -25.54 -14.57
CA GLY A 50 -17.88 -26.57 -15.54
C GLY A 50 -16.96 -26.56 -16.78
N ASN A 51 -17.25 -27.46 -17.71
CA ASN A 51 -16.51 -27.60 -18.98
C ASN A 51 -17.38 -27.28 -20.20
N ASP A 52 -18.52 -26.62 -19.98
CA ASP A 52 -19.39 -26.13 -21.05
C ASP A 52 -18.83 -24.84 -21.66
N ASP A 53 -19.48 -24.37 -22.73
CA ASP A 53 -19.03 -23.18 -23.46
C ASP A 53 -18.95 -21.93 -22.56
N LEU A 54 -19.84 -21.83 -21.58
CA LEU A 54 -19.85 -20.74 -20.61
C LEU A 54 -18.66 -20.84 -19.65
N GLY A 55 -18.41 -22.03 -19.08
CA GLY A 55 -17.28 -22.27 -18.20
C GLY A 55 -15.94 -22.02 -18.89
N ASN A 56 -15.80 -22.43 -20.14
CA ASN A 56 -14.58 -22.19 -20.92
C ASN A 56 -14.36 -20.71 -21.27
N GLN A 57 -15.42 -19.89 -21.26
CA GLN A 57 -15.31 -18.43 -21.40
C GLN A 57 -14.91 -17.73 -20.09
N PHE A 58 -15.33 -18.24 -18.93
CA PHE A 58 -15.02 -17.63 -17.63
C PHE A 58 -13.66 -18.03 -17.05
N LYS A 59 -13.19 -19.25 -17.30
CA LYS A 59 -11.89 -19.74 -16.78
C LYS A 59 -10.70 -18.81 -17.08
N PRO A 60 -10.54 -18.27 -18.31
CA PRO A 60 -9.43 -17.39 -18.63
C PRO A 60 -9.44 -16.03 -17.89
N SER A 61 -10.60 -15.54 -17.43
CA SER A 61 -10.70 -14.31 -16.64
C SER A 61 -10.53 -14.54 -15.13
N TYR A 62 -10.23 -15.76 -14.70
CA TYR A 62 -10.11 -16.07 -13.28
C TYR A 62 -8.67 -16.12 -12.79
N ARG A 63 -7.74 -16.57 -13.66
CA ARG A 63 -6.31 -16.60 -13.39
C ARG A 63 -5.58 -15.84 -14.48
N GLY A 64 -4.58 -15.06 -14.09
CA GLY A 64 -3.75 -14.34 -15.05
C GLY A 64 -2.49 -13.81 -14.39
N GLU A 65 -1.46 -13.59 -15.21
CA GLU A 65 -0.34 -12.70 -14.93
C GLU A 65 -0.44 -11.59 -15.98
N PRO A 66 -0.51 -10.31 -15.57
CA PRO A 66 0.56 -9.65 -14.82
C PRO A 66 0.22 -9.30 -13.37
N SER A 67 1.25 -8.88 -12.62
CA SER A 67 1.22 -8.60 -11.19
C SER A 67 0.66 -7.22 -10.84
N SER A 68 0.64 -6.29 -11.81
CA SER A 68 0.31 -4.88 -11.60
C SER A 68 -0.49 -4.26 -12.75
N SER A 69 -1.21 -3.17 -12.44
CA SER A 69 -2.04 -2.43 -13.41
C SER A 69 -1.26 -1.66 -14.48
N GLY A 70 0.06 -1.58 -14.35
CA GLY A 70 0.96 -0.91 -15.30
C GLY A 70 1.65 -1.85 -16.30
N GLU A 71 1.49 -3.17 -16.15
CA GLU A 71 2.11 -4.17 -17.02
C GLU A 71 1.26 -4.46 -18.27
N GLU A 72 1.92 -4.70 -19.40
CA GLU A 72 1.26 -5.08 -20.65
C GLU A 72 0.49 -6.39 -20.46
N GLY A 73 -0.79 -6.40 -20.86
CA GLY A 73 -1.67 -7.56 -20.67
C GLY A 73 -2.46 -7.57 -19.36
N PHE A 74 -2.38 -6.51 -18.55
CA PHE A 74 -3.26 -6.35 -17.39
C PHE A 74 -4.71 -6.15 -17.81
N ASP A 75 -5.59 -6.98 -17.24
CA ASP A 75 -7.04 -6.91 -17.41
C ASP A 75 -7.69 -6.81 -16.02
N PRO A 76 -8.31 -5.66 -15.66
CA PRO A 76 -8.96 -5.49 -14.37
C PRO A 76 -10.21 -6.38 -14.20
N THR A 77 -10.70 -7.01 -15.27
CA THR A 77 -11.76 -8.01 -15.19
C THR A 77 -11.23 -9.39 -14.80
N ASN A 78 -9.90 -9.59 -14.80
CA ASN A 78 -9.27 -10.80 -14.31
C ASN A 78 -9.18 -10.79 -12.78
N ALA A 79 -9.85 -11.72 -12.11
CA ALA A 79 -9.93 -11.75 -10.66
C ALA A 79 -8.56 -11.92 -9.98
N GLY A 80 -7.70 -12.80 -10.49
CA GLY A 80 -6.35 -13.00 -9.96
C GLY A 80 -5.47 -11.76 -10.11
N GLN A 81 -5.49 -11.11 -11.27
CA GLN A 81 -4.72 -9.88 -11.51
C GLN A 81 -5.25 -8.70 -10.68
N PHE A 82 -6.57 -8.63 -10.45
CA PHE A 82 -7.19 -7.64 -9.55
C PHE A 82 -6.68 -7.79 -8.12
N PHE A 83 -6.69 -8.99 -7.55
CA PHE A 83 -6.18 -9.21 -6.19
C PHE A 83 -4.68 -8.96 -6.08
N ALA A 84 -3.89 -9.33 -7.10
CA ALA A 84 -2.46 -9.03 -7.17
C ALA A 84 -2.20 -7.51 -7.13
N SER A 85 -2.96 -6.73 -7.90
CA SER A 85 -2.87 -5.27 -7.90
C SER A 85 -3.28 -4.65 -6.57
N MET A 86 -4.36 -5.15 -5.95
CA MET A 86 -4.80 -4.68 -4.63
C MET A 86 -3.73 -4.94 -3.55
N LYS A 87 -3.07 -6.10 -3.62
CA LYS A 87 -1.94 -6.43 -2.74
C LYS A 87 -0.78 -5.47 -2.93
N GLN A 88 -0.42 -5.16 -4.18
CA GLN A 88 0.63 -4.20 -4.48
C GLN A 88 0.30 -2.79 -3.97
N ILE A 89 -0.89 -2.27 -4.27
CA ILE A 89 -1.30 -0.94 -3.78
C ILE A 89 -1.24 -0.91 -2.25
N GLY A 90 -1.65 -1.99 -1.59
CA GLY A 90 -1.54 -2.13 -0.14
C GLY A 90 -0.08 -2.06 0.35
N GLY A 91 0.83 -2.76 -0.33
CA GLY A 91 2.26 -2.69 -0.07
C GLY A 91 2.83 -1.28 -0.26
N GLU A 92 2.51 -0.62 -1.37
CA GLU A 92 2.95 0.75 -1.66
C GLU A 92 2.43 1.78 -0.65
N LEU A 93 1.17 1.62 -0.18
CA LEU A 93 0.63 2.43 0.92
C LEU A 93 1.35 2.13 2.25
N GLY A 94 1.69 0.87 2.50
CA GLY A 94 2.54 0.44 3.62
C GLY A 94 3.88 1.18 3.64
N GLU A 95 4.59 1.16 2.50
CA GLU A 95 5.87 1.83 2.30
C GLU A 95 5.75 3.35 2.41
N LEU A 96 4.71 3.94 1.81
CA LEU A 96 4.43 5.38 1.90
C LEU A 96 4.22 5.81 3.36
N GLY A 97 3.41 5.06 4.11
CA GLY A 97 3.17 5.33 5.53
C GLY A 97 4.45 5.26 6.37
N GLY A 98 5.27 4.22 6.15
CA GLY A 98 6.58 4.07 6.78
C GLY A 98 7.56 5.18 6.42
N GLY A 99 7.60 5.57 5.14
CA GLY A 99 8.43 6.66 4.64
C GLY A 99 8.05 8.03 5.22
N LEU A 100 6.75 8.33 5.28
CA LEU A 100 6.24 9.55 5.91
C LEU A 100 6.64 9.64 7.39
N ARG A 101 6.51 8.53 8.13
CA ARG A 101 6.94 8.47 9.52
C ARG A 101 8.45 8.71 9.65
N SER A 102 9.26 8.02 8.85
CA SER A 102 10.72 8.17 8.90
C SER A 102 11.17 9.59 8.56
N ALA A 103 10.52 10.24 7.60
CA ALA A 103 10.83 11.63 7.24
C ALA A 103 10.54 12.60 8.38
N ILE A 104 9.44 12.38 9.11
CA ILE A 104 9.06 13.22 10.24
C ILE A 104 9.93 13.00 11.47
N ASP A 105 10.22 11.74 11.80
CA ASP A 105 11.13 11.44 12.91
C ASP A 105 12.50 12.13 12.64
N GLY A 106 12.99 12.09 11.39
CA GLY A 106 14.21 12.81 11.00
C GLY A 106 14.09 14.35 11.06
N GLN A 107 12.93 14.92 10.72
CA GLN A 107 12.69 16.36 10.86
C GLN A 107 12.69 16.78 12.34
N ILE A 108 12.00 16.03 13.21
CA ILE A 108 11.93 16.29 14.65
C ILE A 108 13.32 16.21 15.27
N ASP A 109 14.10 15.19 14.93
CA ASP A 109 15.48 15.04 15.42
C ASP A 109 16.36 16.23 14.99
N THR A 110 16.22 16.67 13.73
CA THR A 110 16.93 17.85 13.22
C THR A 110 16.51 19.14 13.94
N GLU A 111 15.21 19.31 14.22
CA GLU A 111 14.71 20.45 14.99
C GLU A 111 15.22 20.44 16.44
N LEU A 112 15.26 19.29 17.09
CA LEU A 112 15.82 19.12 18.43
C LEU A 112 17.32 19.45 18.47
N ASP A 113 18.08 19.00 17.48
CA ASP A 113 19.50 19.33 17.34
C ASP A 113 19.73 20.83 17.13
N ASN A 114 18.89 21.47 16.30
CA ASN A 114 18.95 22.92 16.08
C ASN A 114 18.62 23.72 17.35
N VAL A 115 17.60 23.30 18.12
CA VAL A 115 17.26 23.92 19.41
C VAL A 115 18.40 23.75 20.42
N ALA A 116 19.01 22.56 20.48
CA ALA A 116 20.16 22.31 21.34
C ALA A 116 21.38 23.16 20.94
N ALA A 117 21.60 23.37 19.64
CA ALA A 117 22.65 24.26 19.15
C ALA A 117 22.36 25.73 19.48
N LEU A 118 21.12 26.20 19.32
CA LEU A 118 20.71 27.57 19.67
C LEU A 118 20.88 27.85 21.17
N ASN A 119 20.46 26.92 22.03
CA ASN A 119 20.63 27.04 23.49
C ASN A 119 22.11 27.08 23.94
N LYS A 120 23.04 26.59 23.11
CA LYS A 120 24.49 26.73 23.35
C LYS A 120 25.04 28.10 22.95
N ILE A 121 24.39 28.78 22.00
CA ILE A 121 24.78 30.10 21.50
C ILE A 121 24.20 31.20 22.40
N ASP A 122 22.99 31.02 22.92
CA ASP A 122 22.31 31.97 23.80
C ASP A 122 21.72 31.24 25.03
N PRO A 123 22.50 31.01 26.09
CA PRO A 123 22.02 30.32 27.27
C PRO A 123 20.96 31.16 27.99
N PRO A 124 19.91 30.53 28.55
CA PRO A 124 18.95 31.25 29.37
C PRO A 124 19.66 31.90 30.56
N ALA A 125 19.32 33.18 30.81
CA ALA A 125 19.89 34.03 31.85
C ALA A 125 19.76 33.45 33.27
#